data_AF-A0A8R1W0V2-F1
#
_entry.id   AF-A0A8R1W0V2-F1
#
_cell.length_a   1.000
_cell.length_b   1.000
_cell.length_c   1.000
_cell.angle_alpha   90.00
_cell.angle_beta   90.00
_cell.angle_gamma   90.00
#
_symmetry.space_group_name_H-M   'P 1'
#
loop_
_entity.id
_entity.type
_entity.pdbx_description
1 polymer ?
#
loop_
_entity_poly.entity_id
_entity_poly.type
_entity_poly.pdbx_seq_one_letter_code
_entity_poly.pdbx_strand_id
1 'polypeptide(L)'
;MPPRSRKKQSKPAEPAKPTKKSMSYGVSKKAMEMICAMIGMTEPEKPPQVRGRFVKGEQVYCKWDDIYYRGKILKRLTGTNYYSIHYWKFTKRWDMPVNQKALLRFDTLGNEKYVKKYNAFSRKVKKAKKKLVEECRVSN
;
A
#
# COMPACT_ATOMS: atom_id res chain seq x y z
N MET A 1 -45.91 -1.30 -46.02
CA MET A 1 -45.68 -2.44 -45.10
C MET A 1 -44.46 -2.15 -44.23
N PRO A 2 -44.57 -2.04 -42.89
CA PRO A 2 -43.47 -2.38 -41.98
C PRO A 2 -43.52 -3.90 -41.67
N PRO A 3 -42.57 -4.54 -40.94
CA PRO A 3 -41.17 -4.22 -40.60
C PRO A 3 -40.23 -5.45 -40.80
N ARG A 4 -38.92 -5.31 -40.54
CA ARG A 4 -38.18 -6.40 -39.87
C ARG A 4 -37.07 -5.86 -38.97
N SER A 5 -37.43 -5.77 -37.70
CA SER A 5 -36.54 -5.57 -36.55
C SER A 5 -35.38 -6.58 -36.58
N ARG A 6 -34.15 -6.08 -36.62
CA ARG A 6 -32.94 -6.90 -36.49
C ARG A 6 -32.69 -7.12 -35.00
N LYS A 7 -33.16 -8.25 -34.46
CA LYS A 7 -32.80 -8.70 -33.11
C LYS A 7 -31.28 -8.80 -33.00
N LYS A 8 -30.69 -7.96 -32.14
CA LYS A 8 -29.27 -8.00 -31.77
C LYS A 8 -29.08 -9.23 -30.86
N GLN A 9 -28.61 -10.34 -31.42
CA GLN A 9 -28.26 -11.52 -30.64
C GLN A 9 -27.09 -11.17 -29.71
N SER A 10 -27.31 -11.28 -28.40
CA SER A 10 -26.29 -11.16 -27.38
C SER A 10 -25.37 -12.37 -27.45
N LYS A 11 -24.06 -12.15 -27.64
CA LYS A 11 -23.05 -13.18 -27.47
C LYS A 11 -23.02 -13.63 -26.00
N PRO A 12 -22.89 -14.93 -25.71
CA PRO A 12 -22.72 -15.42 -24.34
C PRO A 12 -21.42 -14.88 -23.73
N ALA A 13 -21.47 -14.54 -22.44
CA ALA A 13 -20.33 -14.05 -21.68
C ALA A 13 -19.24 -15.13 -21.61
N GLU A 14 -18.06 -14.80 -22.13
CA GLU A 14 -16.85 -15.60 -21.99
C GLU A 14 -16.48 -15.69 -20.48
N PRO A 15 -16.21 -16.88 -19.93
CA PRO A 15 -15.90 -17.03 -18.52
C PRO A 15 -14.63 -16.24 -18.17
N ALA A 16 -14.71 -15.44 -17.11
CA ALA A 16 -13.62 -14.62 -16.62
C ALA A 16 -12.36 -15.48 -16.40
N LYS A 17 -11.28 -15.16 -17.13
CA LYS A 17 -9.95 -15.74 -16.90
C LYS A 17 -9.60 -15.59 -15.42
N PRO A 18 -9.06 -16.62 -14.76
CA PRO A 18 -8.67 -16.53 -13.35
C PRO A 18 -7.61 -15.44 -13.20
N THR A 19 -8.00 -14.33 -12.57
CA THR A 19 -7.07 -13.27 -12.17
C THR A 19 -6.06 -13.88 -11.22
N LYS A 20 -4.78 -13.87 -11.61
CA LYS A 20 -3.66 -14.29 -10.76
C LYS A 20 -3.83 -13.63 -9.39
N LYS A 21 -4.18 -14.42 -8.37
CA LYS A 21 -4.17 -13.96 -6.98
C LYS A 21 -2.76 -13.44 -6.70
N SER A 22 -2.61 -12.13 -6.53
CA SER A 22 -1.36 -11.53 -6.08
C SER A 22 -1.13 -12.04 -4.66
N MET A 23 -0.32 -13.08 -4.56
CA MET A 23 0.00 -13.75 -3.31
C MET A 23 0.94 -12.85 -2.52
N SER A 24 0.36 -11.94 -1.75
CA SER A 24 1.06 -11.13 -0.76
C SER A 24 1.46 -12.04 0.39
N TYR A 25 2.53 -12.82 0.20
CA TYR A 25 3.18 -13.52 1.30
C TYR A 25 3.80 -12.46 2.21
N GLY A 26 3.10 -12.16 3.32
CA GLY A 26 3.74 -11.47 4.42
C GLY A 26 4.97 -12.27 4.83
N VAL A 27 6.15 -11.65 4.77
CA VAL A 27 7.38 -12.27 5.26
C VAL A 27 7.17 -12.60 6.74
N SER A 28 7.48 -13.83 7.15
CA SER A 28 7.31 -14.23 8.56
C SER A 28 8.15 -13.32 9.47
N LYS A 29 7.67 -13.08 10.70
CA LYS A 29 8.37 -12.23 11.68
C LYS A 29 9.83 -12.67 11.87
N LYS A 30 10.05 -13.98 11.94
CA LYS A 30 11.39 -14.60 12.05
C LYS A 30 12.26 -14.33 10.83
N ALA A 31 11.71 -14.37 9.61
CA ALA A 31 12.45 -14.02 8.40
C ALA A 31 12.78 -12.52 8.36
N MET A 32 11.89 -11.65 8.83
CA MET A 32 12.17 -10.23 8.96
C MET A 32 13.28 -9.96 9.98
N GLU A 33 13.27 -10.64 11.13
CA GLU A 33 14.33 -10.55 12.15
C GLU A 33 15.69 -10.99 11.58
N MET A 34 15.75 -12.09 10.81
CA MET A 34 16.99 -12.51 10.17
C MET A 34 17.49 -11.49 9.15
N ILE A 35 16.60 -10.91 8.34
CA ILE A 35 16.99 -9.87 7.37
C ILE A 35 17.49 -8.62 8.11
N CYS A 36 16.83 -8.21 9.19
CA CYS A 36 17.25 -7.11 10.05
C CYS A 36 18.65 -7.35 10.65
N ALA A 37 18.91 -8.56 11.14
CA ALA A 37 20.22 -8.97 11.64
C ALA A 37 21.29 -8.91 10.53
N MET A 38 20.98 -9.41 9.33
CA MET A 38 21.91 -9.37 8.18
C MET A 38 22.27 -7.95 7.74
N ILE A 39 21.32 -7.00 7.80
CA ILE A 39 21.59 -5.59 7.44
C ILE A 39 22.15 -4.76 8.60
N GLY A 40 22.25 -5.34 9.81
CA GLY A 40 22.70 -4.65 11.02
C GLY A 40 21.78 -3.48 11.43
N MET A 41 20.48 -3.57 11.14
CA MET A 41 19.52 -2.49 11.45
C MET A 41 18.24 -3.05 12.07
N THR A 42 17.67 -2.28 12.99
CA THR A 42 16.37 -2.56 13.60
C THR A 42 15.26 -1.77 12.93
N GLU A 43 14.03 -2.29 12.99
CA GLU A 43 12.86 -1.56 12.53
C GLU A 43 12.65 -0.31 13.41
N PRO A 44 12.49 0.90 12.82
CA PRO A 44 12.27 2.11 13.59
C PRO A 44 10.99 2.02 14.43
N GLU A 45 11.05 2.47 15.67
CA GLU A 45 9.88 2.54 16.53
C GLU A 45 8.90 3.63 16.07
N LYS A 46 7.61 3.27 16.01
CA LYS A 46 6.56 4.20 15.60
C LYS A 46 6.25 5.18 16.74
N PRO A 47 6.30 6.50 16.51
CA PRO A 47 6.04 7.48 17.56
C PRO A 47 4.57 7.42 18.01
N PRO A 48 4.26 7.91 19.23
CA PRO A 48 2.89 8.05 19.71
C PRO A 48 2.04 8.83 18.72
N GLN A 49 0.86 8.30 18.39
CA GLN A 49 -0.04 8.92 17.44
C GLN A 49 -1.12 9.73 18.17
N VAL A 50 -1.36 10.95 17.70
CA VAL A 50 -2.48 11.77 18.17
C VAL A 50 -3.78 11.04 17.84
N ARG A 51 -4.59 10.80 18.88
CA ARG A 51 -5.91 10.19 18.73
C ARG A 51 -6.84 11.19 18.05
N GLY A 52 -7.57 10.74 17.04
CA GLY A 52 -8.53 11.58 16.33
C GLY A 52 -8.89 11.03 14.97
N ARG A 53 -10.00 11.52 14.42
CA ARG A 53 -10.38 11.23 13.03
C ARG A 53 -9.62 12.17 12.10
N PHE A 54 -9.33 11.68 10.90
CA PHE A 54 -8.78 12.51 9.85
C PHE A 54 -9.91 13.28 9.15
N VAL A 55 -9.61 14.50 8.72
CA VAL A 55 -10.58 15.39 8.06
C VAL A 55 -10.34 15.39 6.55
N LYS A 56 -11.40 15.61 5.77
CA LYS A 56 -11.28 15.80 4.32
C LYS A 56 -10.33 16.96 4.03
N GLY A 57 -9.38 16.72 3.14
CA GLY A 57 -8.37 17.69 2.73
C GLY A 57 -7.09 17.68 3.56
N GLU A 58 -7.08 16.98 4.71
CA GLU A 58 -5.91 16.86 5.57
C GLU A 58 -4.76 16.11 4.87
N GLN A 59 -3.53 16.56 5.12
CA GLN A 59 -2.32 15.93 4.60
C GLN A 59 -1.86 14.82 5.55
N VAL A 60 -1.49 13.68 4.99
CA VAL A 60 -1.09 12.50 5.75
C VAL A 60 0.10 11.81 5.08
N TYR A 61 0.84 11.04 5.87
CA TYR A 61 1.69 9.98 5.34
C TYR A 61 0.91 8.67 5.31
N CYS A 62 0.95 7.97 4.19
CA CYS A 62 0.23 6.72 3.96
C CYS A 62 1.20 5.60 3.60
N LYS A 63 1.12 4.47 4.30
CA LYS A 63 1.93 3.29 3.98
C LYS A 63 1.38 2.57 2.75
N TRP A 64 2.23 2.30 1.76
CA TRP A 64 1.96 1.47 0.59
C TRP A 64 3.25 0.72 0.20
N ASP A 65 3.17 -0.60 -0.01
CA ASP A 65 4.33 -1.47 -0.33
C ASP A 65 5.56 -1.21 0.57
N ASP A 66 5.33 -1.22 1.89
CA ASP A 66 6.36 -0.96 2.92
C ASP A 66 7.06 0.41 2.85
N ILE A 67 6.51 1.37 2.11
CA ILE A 67 7.01 2.73 2.01
C ILE A 67 5.89 3.71 2.37
N TYR A 68 6.23 4.76 3.13
CA TYR A 68 5.31 5.87 3.38
C TYR A 68 5.41 6.90 2.26
N TYR A 69 4.26 7.25 1.70
CA TYR A 69 4.09 8.31 0.72
C TYR A 69 3.27 9.46 1.30
N ARG A 70 3.50 10.68 0.82
CA ARG A 70 2.63 11.82 1.15
C ARG A 70 1.32 11.69 0.39
N GLY A 71 0.21 11.96 1.06
CA GLY A 71 -1.12 11.95 0.47
C GLY A 71 -2.06 12.96 1.10
N LYS A 72 -3.27 13.02 0.56
CA LYS A 72 -4.37 13.89 1.00
C LYS A 72 -5.64 13.06 1.18
N ILE A 73 -6.35 13.30 2.27
CA ILE A 73 -7.63 12.65 2.55
C ILE A 73 -8.69 13.23 1.60
N LEU A 74 -9.34 12.39 0.80
CA LEU A 74 -10.42 12.81 -0.11
C LEU A 74 -11.79 12.72 0.56
N LYS A 75 -12.05 11.60 1.23
CA LYS A 75 -13.30 11.34 1.95
C LYS A 75 -13.11 10.18 2.92
N ARG A 76 -13.93 10.15 3.96
CA ARG A 76 -14.10 8.97 4.81
C ARG A 76 -15.11 8.03 4.18
N LEU A 77 -14.85 6.72 4.27
CA LEU A 77 -15.83 5.70 3.90
C LEU A 77 -16.77 5.47 5.09
N THR A 78 -18.06 5.75 4.90
CA THR A 78 -19.10 5.60 5.93
C THR A 78 -19.16 4.17 6.47
N GLY A 79 -19.39 4.03 7.78
CA GLY A 79 -19.44 2.71 8.44
C GLY A 79 -18.09 1.99 8.57
N THR A 80 -16.97 2.60 8.15
CA THR A 80 -15.65 1.97 8.19
C THR A 80 -14.57 2.84 8.82
N ASN A 81 -13.42 2.23 9.09
CA ASN A 81 -12.18 2.91 9.49
C ASN A 81 -11.25 3.19 8.30
N TYR A 82 -11.82 3.28 7.09
CA TYR A 82 -11.09 3.56 5.86
C TYR A 82 -11.30 4.99 5.39
N TYR A 83 -10.25 5.53 4.79
CA TYR A 83 -10.23 6.83 4.15
C TYR A 83 -9.78 6.66 2.71
N SER A 84 -10.44 7.35 1.77
CA SER A 84 -9.96 7.44 0.40
C SER A 84 -8.81 8.45 0.36
N ILE A 85 -7.64 8.01 -0.09
CA ILE A 85 -6.41 8.81 -0.12
C ILE A 85 -6.03 9.08 -1.57
N HIS A 86 -5.67 10.32 -1.85
CA HIS A 86 -4.95 10.71 -3.06
C HIS A 86 -3.45 10.82 -2.73
N TYR A 87 -2.59 10.11 -3.47
CA TYR A 87 -1.14 10.18 -3.28
C TYR A 87 -0.54 11.35 -4.06
N TRP A 88 0.37 12.08 -3.43
CA TRP A 88 1.04 13.22 -4.05
C TRP A 88 1.89 12.79 -5.25
N LYS A 89 1.71 13.46 -6.41
CA LYS A 89 2.31 13.14 -7.73
C LYS A 89 1.76 11.89 -8.44
N PHE A 90 0.77 11.20 -7.88
CA PHE A 90 0.14 10.07 -8.55
C PHE A 90 -1.13 10.52 -9.27
N THR A 91 -1.48 9.84 -10.37
CA THR A 91 -2.74 10.12 -11.07
C THR A 91 -3.93 9.60 -10.25
N LYS A 92 -5.12 10.21 -10.40
CA LYS A 92 -6.36 9.84 -9.69
C LYS A 92 -6.74 8.35 -9.73
N ARG A 93 -6.30 7.60 -10.75
CA ARG A 93 -6.53 6.14 -10.85
C ARG A 93 -5.88 5.34 -9.71
N TRP A 94 -4.92 5.95 -9.01
CA TRP A 94 -4.23 5.37 -7.86
C TRP A 94 -4.89 5.75 -6.52
N ASP A 95 -5.98 6.51 -6.55
CA ASP A 95 -6.74 6.84 -5.35
C ASP A 95 -7.34 5.56 -4.79
N MET A 96 -7.04 5.24 -3.53
CA MET A 96 -7.47 3.97 -2.94
C MET A 96 -7.92 4.15 -1.49
N PRO A 97 -8.80 3.25 -0.99
CA PRO A 97 -9.17 3.23 0.41
C PRO A 97 -8.02 2.67 1.26
N VAL A 98 -7.65 3.41 2.30
CA VAL A 98 -6.59 3.04 3.24
C VAL A 98 -7.13 3.05 4.66
N ASN A 99 -6.75 2.04 5.44
CA ASN A 99 -7.14 1.93 6.84
C ASN A 99 -6.47 3.03 7.68
N GLN A 100 -7.20 3.60 8.64
CA GLN A 100 -6.70 4.60 9.58
C GLN A 100 -5.36 4.23 10.23
N LYS A 101 -5.14 2.95 10.55
CA LYS A 101 -3.89 2.47 11.19
C LYS A 101 -2.64 2.64 10.32
N ALA A 102 -2.80 2.68 9.00
CA ALA A 102 -1.74 2.85 8.01
C ALA A 102 -1.44 4.32 7.67
N LEU A 103 -2.15 5.25 8.32
CA LEU A 103 -1.99 6.69 8.14
C LEU A 103 -1.24 7.30 9.33
N LEU A 104 -0.44 8.33 9.05
CA LEU A 104 0.19 9.19 10.05
C LEU A 104 -0.12 10.65 9.69
N ARG A 105 -0.31 11.51 10.69
CA ARG A 105 -0.49 12.94 10.45
C ARG A 105 0.79 13.56 9.89
N PHE A 106 0.65 14.47 8.93
CA PHE A 106 1.78 15.12 8.27
C PHE A 106 2.40 16.25 9.09
N ASP A 107 1.62 16.90 9.94
CA ASP A 107 1.98 18.07 10.76
C ASP A 107 3.01 17.78 11.88
N THR A 108 3.18 16.52 12.26
CA THR A 108 3.97 16.14 13.42
C THR A 108 5.42 15.86 13.04
N LEU A 109 6.38 16.63 13.58
CA LEU A 109 7.83 16.44 13.36
C LEU A 109 8.31 15.01 13.69
N GLY A 110 7.71 14.37 14.71
CA GLY A 110 7.99 12.98 15.07
C GLY A 110 7.64 12.00 13.94
N ASN A 111 6.49 12.20 13.29
CA ASN A 111 6.07 11.37 12.16
C ASN A 111 6.98 11.58 10.95
N GLU A 112 7.39 12.81 10.67
CA GLU A 112 8.32 13.09 9.58
C GLU A 112 9.67 12.38 9.79
N LYS A 113 10.26 12.51 10.98
CA LYS A 113 11.51 11.82 11.34
C LYS A 113 11.36 10.31 11.22
N TYR A 114 10.26 9.76 11.74
CA TYR A 114 9.94 8.33 11.63
C TYR A 114 9.83 7.88 10.17
N VAL A 115 9.06 8.58 9.34
CA VAL A 115 8.86 8.25 7.92
C VAL A 115 10.18 8.24 7.15
N LYS A 116 11.06 9.22 7.38
CA LYS A 116 12.40 9.27 6.76
C LYS A 116 13.23 8.04 7.14
N LYS A 117 13.32 7.73 8.44
CA LYS A 117 14.06 6.55 8.95
C LYS A 117 13.45 5.24 8.43
N TYR A 118 12.14 5.11 8.48
CA TYR A 118 11.41 3.92 8.03
C TYR A 118 11.60 3.67 6.54
N ASN A 119 11.43 4.70 5.71
CA ASN A 119 11.62 4.55 4.26
C ASN A 119 13.06 4.17 3.90
N ALA A 120 14.06 4.71 4.61
CA ALA A 120 15.45 4.31 4.43
C ALA A 120 15.68 2.84 4.82
N PHE A 121 15.13 2.42 5.96
CA PHE A 121 15.15 1.03 6.42
C PHE A 121 14.47 0.08 5.42
N SER A 122 13.23 0.37 5.02
CA SER A 122 12.46 -0.45 4.08
C SER A 122 13.16 -0.64 2.74
N ARG A 123 13.84 0.41 2.23
CA ARG A 123 14.64 0.29 1.01
C ARG A 123 15.82 -0.68 1.17
N LYS A 124 16.52 -0.62 2.29
CA LYS A 124 17.62 -1.55 2.59
C LYS A 124 17.12 -2.98 2.74
N VAL A 125 16.02 -3.18 3.47
CA VAL A 125 15.36 -4.48 3.61
C VAL A 125 14.93 -5.02 2.25
N LYS A 126 14.29 -4.21 1.40
CA LYS A 126 13.84 -4.62 0.06
C LYS A 126 15.03 -5.01 -0.83
N LYS A 127 16.15 -4.29 -0.73
CA LYS A 127 17.40 -4.63 -1.43
C LYS A 127 17.98 -5.95 -0.94
N ALA A 128 18.06 -6.17 0.37
CA ALA A 128 18.55 -7.40 0.97
C ALA A 128 17.67 -8.60 0.59
N LYS A 129 16.34 -8.46 0.67
CA LYS A 129 15.37 -9.47 0.22
C LYS A 129 15.58 -9.83 -1.25
N LYS A 130 15.75 -8.84 -2.13
CA LYS A 130 15.98 -9.07 -3.56
C LYS A 130 17.29 -9.83 -3.78
N LYS A 131 18.37 -9.48 -3.08
CA LYS A 131 19.68 -10.15 -3.18
C LYS A 131 19.58 -11.62 -2.75
N LEU A 132 18.94 -11.90 -1.62
CA LEU A 132 18.76 -13.26 -1.11
C LEU A 132 17.90 -14.12 -2.04
N VAL A 133 16.83 -13.57 -2.61
CA VAL A 133 16.01 -14.27 -3.60
C VAL A 133 16.81 -14.62 -4.85
N GLU A 134 17.70 -13.73 -5.30
CA GLU A 134 18.56 -13.99 -6.46
C GLU A 134 19.60 -15.08 -6.16
N GLU A 135 20.25 -15.03 -5.00
CA GLU A 135 21.20 -16.06 -4.56
C GLU A 135 20.55 -17.45 -4.48
N CYS A 136 19.32 -17.53 -3.95
CA CYS A 136 18.56 -18.78 -3.89
C CYS A 136 18.11 -19.27 -5.29
N ARG A 137 17.93 -18.38 -6.26
CA ARG A 137 17.57 -18.75 -7.64
C ARG A 137 18.77 -19.29 -8.43
N VAL A 138 19.96 -18.77 -8.16
CA VAL A 138 21.20 -19.21 -8.83
C VAL A 138 21.71 -20.53 -8.26
N SER A 139 21.31 -20.89 -7.03
CA SER A 139 21.74 -22.12 -6.34
C SER A 139 20.82 -23.33 -6.58
N ASN A 140 19.78 -23.19 -7.42
CA ASN A 140 18.85 -24.26 -7.84
C ASN A 140 18.98 -24.49 -9.34
#